data_AF-A0A959G1C9-F1
#
_entry.id   AF-A0A959G1C9-F1
#
_cell.length_a   1.000
_cell.length_b   1.000
_cell.length_c   1.000
_cell.angle_alpha   90.00
_cell.angle_beta   90.00
_cell.angle_gamma   90.00
#
_symmetry.space_group_name_H-M   'P 1'
#
loop_
_entity.id
_entity.type
_entity.pdbx_description
1 polymer ?
#
loop_
_entity_poly.entity_id
_entity_poly.type
_entity_poly.pdbx_seq_one_letter_code
_entity_poly.pdbx_strand_id
1 'polypeptide(L)'
;MIGDGMGLTQITAGMYSNGNMLNLEQFPVIGLHKSYSKDNLITDSAAGATAFASGIKTYNGAIGVDSDTMPAKTILEEAEEHGLSTGLVATSTIVHATPASFIAHQKLRKMYEEIAADFLNT
;
A
#
# COMPACT_ATOMS: atom_id res chain seq x y z
N MET A 1 -8.77 3.94 -0.78
CA MET A 1 -8.80 3.25 0.54
C MET A 1 -8.22 1.85 0.36
N ILE A 2 -7.45 1.36 1.32
CA ILE A 2 -6.84 0.01 1.29
C ILE A 2 -7.33 -0.76 2.52
N GLY A 3 -8.02 -1.88 2.32
CA GLY A 3 -8.27 -2.87 3.36
C GLY A 3 -7.21 -3.96 3.31
N ASP A 4 -6.25 -3.94 4.24
CA ASP A 4 -5.18 -4.94 4.28
C ASP A 4 -5.78 -6.34 4.55
N GLY A 5 -5.46 -7.31 3.70
CA GLY A 5 -6.06 -8.65 3.73
C GLY A 5 -7.55 -8.73 3.34
N MET A 6 -8.14 -7.66 2.80
CA MET A 6 -9.57 -7.60 2.47
C MET A 6 -9.88 -8.21 1.09
N GLY A 7 -9.80 -9.54 1.00
CA GLY A 7 -10.25 -10.29 -0.17
C GLY A 7 -11.78 -10.33 -0.32
N LEU A 8 -12.27 -10.92 -1.41
CA LEU A 8 -13.71 -11.07 -1.66
C LEU A 8 -14.43 -11.80 -0.52
N THR A 9 -13.80 -12.81 0.07
CA THR A 9 -14.36 -13.56 1.20
C THR A 9 -14.48 -12.69 2.46
N GLN A 10 -13.52 -11.82 2.75
CA GLN A 10 -13.61 -10.85 3.85
C GLN A 10 -14.71 -9.81 3.60
N ILE A 11 -14.86 -9.35 2.36
CA ILE A 11 -15.95 -8.42 1.97
C ILE A 11 -17.31 -9.08 2.21
N THR A 12 -17.53 -10.29 1.70
CA THR A 12 -18.79 -11.03 1.90
C THR A 12 -19.07 -11.30 3.38
N ALA A 13 -18.07 -11.74 4.14
CA ALA A 13 -18.24 -11.98 5.57
C ALA A 13 -18.62 -10.71 6.34
N GLY A 14 -17.96 -9.58 6.05
CA GLY A 14 -18.29 -8.29 6.64
C GLY A 14 -19.69 -7.81 6.29
N MET A 15 -20.11 -8.02 5.03
CA MET A 15 -21.46 -7.71 4.56
C MET A 15 -22.53 -8.47 5.33
N TYR A 16 -22.40 -9.79 5.47
CA TYR A 16 -23.36 -10.59 6.22
C TYR A 16 -23.40 -10.25 7.71
N SER A 17 -22.24 -9.95 8.30
CA SER A 17 -22.19 -9.48 9.68
C SER A 17 -22.85 -8.09 9.87
N ASN A 18 -22.95 -7.30 8.81
CA ASN A 18 -23.50 -5.94 8.82
C ASN A 18 -24.90 -5.87 8.19
N GLY A 19 -25.75 -6.86 8.47
CA GLY A 19 -27.13 -6.87 7.98
C GLY A 19 -27.27 -6.97 6.46
N ASN A 20 -26.30 -7.61 5.80
CA ASN A 20 -26.20 -7.73 4.35
C ASN A 20 -26.07 -6.38 3.62
N MET A 21 -25.30 -5.45 4.18
CA MET A 21 -25.03 -4.13 3.57
C MET A 21 -23.58 -3.69 3.76
N LEU A 22 -22.97 -3.10 2.74
CA LEU A 22 -21.71 -2.36 2.81
C LEU A 22 -21.71 -1.15 1.87
N ASN A 23 -21.05 -0.06 2.28
CA ASN A 23 -20.84 1.10 1.39
C ASN A 23 -20.02 0.76 0.13
N LEU A 24 -19.22 -0.31 0.16
CA LEU A 24 -18.49 -0.80 -1.01
C LEU A 24 -19.41 -1.18 -2.18
N GLU A 25 -20.67 -1.55 -1.90
CA GLU A 25 -21.65 -1.91 -2.93
C GLU A 25 -22.13 -0.69 -3.76
N GLN A 26 -21.83 0.53 -3.30
CA GLN A 26 -22.20 1.75 -4.02
C GLN A 26 -21.23 2.10 -5.16
N PHE A 27 -20.08 1.41 -5.28
CA PHE A 27 -19.16 1.63 -6.39
C PHE A 27 -19.75 1.09 -7.71
N PRO A 28 -19.87 1.91 -8.78
CA PRO A 28 -20.51 1.50 -10.03
C PRO A 28 -19.61 0.62 -10.92
N VAL A 29 -18.31 0.56 -10.63
CA VAL A 29 -17.32 -0.17 -11.43
C VAL A 29 -16.53 -1.10 -10.52
N ILE A 30 -16.41 -2.35 -10.93
CA ILE A 30 -15.68 -3.40 -10.21
C ILE A 30 -14.63 -3.98 -11.15
N GLY A 31 -13.42 -4.14 -10.63
CA GLY A 31 -12.31 -4.77 -11.33
C GLY A 31 -11.62 -5.81 -10.45
N LEU A 32 -10.94 -6.76 -11.08
CA LEU A 32 -10.09 -7.73 -10.40
C LEU A 32 -8.62 -7.45 -10.71
N HIS A 33 -7.77 -7.57 -9.70
CA HIS A 33 -6.34 -7.28 -9.79
C HIS A 33 -5.51 -8.48 -9.34
N LYS A 34 -4.42 -8.77 -10.06
CA LYS A 34 -3.47 -9.84 -9.72
C LYS A 34 -2.33 -9.29 -8.86
N SER A 35 -2.38 -9.58 -7.56
CA SER A 35 -1.52 -8.99 -6.53
C SER A 35 -0.12 -9.58 -6.38
N TYR A 36 0.30 -10.58 -7.16
CA TYR A 36 1.62 -11.23 -7.03
C TYR A 36 2.80 -10.21 -6.96
N SER A 37 3.82 -10.51 -6.17
CA SER A 37 5.06 -9.71 -6.13
C SER A 37 5.99 -10.11 -7.28
N LYS A 38 7.16 -9.47 -7.42
CA LYS A 38 8.14 -9.84 -8.45
C LYS A 38 8.68 -11.26 -8.25
N ASP A 39 8.84 -11.68 -7.00
CA ASP A 39 9.53 -12.89 -6.56
C ASP A 39 8.61 -13.99 -6.00
N ASN A 40 7.34 -13.68 -5.72
CA ASN A 40 6.39 -14.63 -5.15
C ASN A 40 4.98 -14.51 -5.77
N LEU A 41 4.29 -15.65 -5.86
CA LEU A 41 2.87 -15.69 -6.23
C LEU A 41 1.98 -15.10 -5.13
N ILE A 42 2.44 -15.17 -3.88
CA ILE A 42 1.77 -14.60 -2.70
C ILE A 42 2.60 -13.40 -2.25
N THR A 43 2.04 -12.21 -2.45
CA THR A 43 2.66 -10.94 -2.04
C THR A 43 2.52 -10.70 -0.54
N ASP A 44 3.39 -9.86 0.00
CA ASP A 44 3.22 -9.25 1.32
C ASP A 44 2.68 -7.81 1.22
N SER A 45 2.29 -7.22 2.36
CA SER A 45 1.76 -5.84 2.37
C SER A 45 2.75 -4.82 1.80
N ALA A 46 4.07 -5.03 1.95
CA ALA A 46 5.09 -4.09 1.49
C ALA A 46 5.19 -4.06 -0.04
N ALA A 47 5.39 -5.21 -0.68
CA ALA A 47 5.44 -5.28 -2.13
C ALA A 47 4.10 -4.89 -2.77
N GLY A 48 2.98 -5.28 -2.17
CA GLY A 48 1.64 -4.89 -2.62
C GLY A 48 1.39 -3.38 -2.54
N ALA A 49 1.77 -2.74 -1.43
CA ALA A 49 1.61 -1.30 -1.26
C ALA A 49 2.57 -0.50 -2.16
N THR A 50 3.82 -0.95 -2.33
CA THR A 50 4.77 -0.34 -3.28
C THR A 50 4.25 -0.41 -4.71
N ALA A 51 3.58 -1.50 -5.11
CA ALA A 51 2.93 -1.59 -6.42
C ALA A 51 1.76 -0.61 -6.59
N PHE A 52 0.99 -0.34 -5.54
CA PHE A 52 -0.06 0.69 -5.58
C PHE A 52 0.49 2.10 -5.54
N ALA A 53 1.56 2.35 -4.79
CA ALA A 53 2.16 3.67 -4.62
C ALA A 53 2.93 4.12 -5.87
N SER A 54 3.72 3.23 -6.47
CA SER A 54 4.70 3.59 -7.50
C SER A 54 4.44 2.91 -8.86
N GLY A 55 3.40 2.07 -8.97
CA GLY A 55 3.02 1.42 -10.23
C GLY A 55 3.97 0.31 -10.71
N ILE A 56 4.92 -0.13 -9.88
CA ILE A 56 5.91 -1.16 -10.21
C ILE A 56 5.82 -2.37 -9.28
N LYS A 57 6.08 -3.57 -9.80
CA LYS A 57 6.23 -4.77 -8.96
C LYS A 57 7.65 -4.88 -8.43
N THR A 58 7.77 -5.22 -7.15
CA THR A 58 9.04 -5.41 -6.43
C THR A 58 9.02 -6.71 -5.60
N TYR A 59 10.10 -7.00 -4.88
CA TYR A 59 10.23 -8.20 -4.04
C TYR A 59 9.51 -8.04 -2.70
N ASN A 60 9.15 -9.16 -2.06
CA ASN A 60 8.46 -9.15 -0.77
C ASN A 60 9.28 -8.44 0.32
N GLY A 61 8.64 -7.54 1.06
CA GLY A 61 9.28 -6.74 2.10
C GLY A 61 9.86 -5.40 1.66
N ALA A 62 9.89 -5.09 0.37
CA ALA A 62 10.36 -3.80 -0.17
C ALA A 62 9.38 -2.65 0.12
N ILE A 63 9.89 -1.53 0.63
CA ILE A 63 9.12 -0.30 0.91
C ILE A 63 9.54 0.77 -0.08
N GLY A 64 8.67 1.13 -1.02
CA GLY A 64 8.90 2.23 -1.96
C GLY A 64 10.11 2.06 -2.88
N VAL A 65 10.65 0.84 -3.04
CA VAL A 65 11.83 0.58 -3.89
C VAL A 65 11.54 -0.46 -4.97
N ASP A 66 12.26 -0.35 -6.08
CA ASP A 66 12.21 -1.33 -7.16
C ASP A 66 12.93 -2.65 -6.80
N SER A 67 13.01 -3.56 -7.78
CA SER A 67 13.63 -4.88 -7.56
C SER A 67 15.14 -4.82 -7.31
N ASP A 68 15.79 -3.73 -7.68
CA ASP A 68 17.22 -3.48 -7.50
C ASP A 68 17.49 -2.62 -6.25
N THR A 69 16.46 -2.41 -5.42
CA THR A 69 16.50 -1.62 -4.18
C THR A 69 16.68 -0.11 -4.38
N MET A 70 16.39 0.38 -5.58
CA MET A 70 16.43 1.82 -5.88
C MET A 70 15.09 2.49 -5.53
N PRO A 71 15.09 3.71 -4.99
CA PRO A 71 13.86 4.46 -4.72
C PRO A 71 12.96 4.57 -5.95
N ALA A 72 11.68 4.24 -5.78
CA ALA A 72 10.66 4.31 -6.80
C ALA A 72 9.64 5.38 -6.43
N LYS A 73 9.56 6.42 -7.26
CA LYS A 73 8.67 7.57 -7.05
C LYS A 73 7.23 7.12 -6.80
N THR A 74 6.65 7.64 -5.74
CA THR A 74 5.31 7.34 -5.26
C THR A 74 4.31 8.36 -5.79
N ILE A 75 3.03 8.00 -5.75
CA ILE A 75 1.92 8.89 -6.10
C ILE A 75 1.79 10.08 -5.13
N LEU A 76 2.28 9.98 -3.89
CA LEU A 76 2.28 11.12 -2.96
C LEU A 76 3.34 12.14 -3.36
N GLU A 77 4.56 11.70 -3.64
CA GLU A 77 5.63 12.59 -4.14
C GLU A 77 5.23 13.23 -5.47
N GLU A 78 4.62 12.47 -6.38
CA GLU A 78 4.06 13.01 -7.62
C GLU A 78 3.00 14.09 -7.35
N ALA A 79 2.13 13.89 -6.37
CA ALA A 79 1.11 14.88 -6.00
C ALA A 79 1.72 16.15 -5.38
N GLU A 80 2.73 16.00 -4.51
CA GLU A 80 3.48 17.12 -3.89
C GLU A 80 4.22 17.96 -4.92
N GLU A 81 4.88 17.33 -5.91
CA GLU A 81 5.52 18.04 -7.01
C GLU A 81 4.53 18.88 -7.83
N HIS A 82 3.27 18.45 -7.90
CA HIS A 82 2.19 19.19 -8.53
C HIS A 82 1.51 20.20 -7.60
N GLY A 83 2.04 20.42 -6.39
CA GLY A 83 1.52 21.37 -5.41
C GLY A 83 0.19 20.95 -4.77
N LEU A 84 -0.16 19.66 -4.83
CA LEU A 84 -1.37 19.12 -4.22
C LEU A 84 -1.11 18.76 -2.75
N SER A 85 -2.14 18.88 -1.91
CA SER A 85 -2.05 18.41 -0.52
C SER A 85 -2.10 16.89 -0.45
N THR A 86 -1.19 16.31 0.34
CA THR A 86 -1.05 14.87 0.57
C THR A 86 -1.47 14.48 2.00
N GLY A 87 -1.77 13.19 2.20
CA GLY A 87 -2.16 12.69 3.52
C GLY A 87 -2.20 11.18 3.61
N LEU A 88 -1.73 10.65 4.73
CA LEU A 88 -1.76 9.23 5.08
C LEU A 88 -2.55 9.02 6.36
N VAL A 89 -3.48 8.06 6.34
CA VAL A 89 -4.28 7.66 7.50
C VAL A 89 -4.21 6.16 7.63
N ALA A 90 -3.81 5.69 8.80
CA ALA A 90 -3.68 4.28 9.11
C ALA A 90 -4.26 3.97 10.50
N THR A 91 -4.88 2.80 10.63
CA THR A 91 -5.25 2.20 11.93
C THR A 91 -4.12 1.35 12.51
N SER A 92 -3.15 0.98 11.68
CA SER A 92 -1.87 0.39 12.10
C SER A 92 -0.88 1.48 12.53
N THR A 93 0.32 1.09 12.95
CA THR A 93 1.41 2.07 13.13
C THR A 93 1.71 2.76 11.80
N ILE A 94 2.05 4.05 11.83
CA ILE A 94 2.26 4.81 10.60
C ILE A 94 3.49 4.32 9.80
N VAL A 95 4.44 3.68 10.48
CA VAL A 95 5.62 3.05 9.87
C VAL A 95 5.37 1.62 9.40
N HIS A 96 4.14 1.10 9.53
CA HIS A 96 3.79 -0.21 8.98
C HIS A 96 3.88 -0.18 7.44
N ALA A 97 4.07 -1.35 6.83
CA ALA A 97 4.37 -1.47 5.42
C ALA A 97 3.42 -0.70 4.49
N THR A 98 2.11 -0.81 4.71
CA THR A 98 1.11 -0.20 3.83
C THR A 98 1.20 1.34 3.76
N PRO A 99 1.15 2.09 4.88
CA PRO A 99 1.39 3.54 4.83
C PRO A 99 2.83 3.90 4.45
N ALA A 100 3.83 3.17 4.95
CA ALA A 100 5.24 3.46 4.69
C ALA A 100 5.59 3.42 3.18
N SER A 101 5.07 2.46 2.42
CA SER A 101 5.35 2.33 0.97
C SER A 101 4.91 3.52 0.12
N PHE A 102 4.12 4.45 0.66
CA PHE A 102 3.71 5.67 -0.05
C PHE A 102 4.62 6.88 0.22
N ILE A 103 5.56 6.79 1.15
CA ILE A 103 6.33 7.95 1.64
C ILE A 103 7.80 7.65 1.97
N ALA A 104 8.14 6.38 2.18
CA ALA A 104 9.49 5.95 2.56
C ALA A 104 10.10 5.03 1.50
N HIS A 105 11.44 4.94 1.49
CA HIS A 105 12.20 4.14 0.52
C HIS A 105 13.23 3.27 1.22
N GLN A 106 12.82 2.07 1.65
CA GLN A 106 13.66 1.17 2.42
C GLN A 106 13.65 -0.26 1.89
N LYS A 107 14.82 -0.92 1.99
CA LYS A 107 15.03 -2.27 1.45
C LYS A 107 14.16 -3.32 2.13
N LEU A 108 13.83 -3.11 3.41
CA LEU A 108 13.10 -4.05 4.23
C LEU A 108 12.09 -3.32 5.11
N ARG A 109 10.84 -3.80 5.12
CA ARG A 109 9.73 -3.31 5.96
C ARG A 109 9.94 -3.37 7.47
N LYS A 110 11.07 -3.92 7.93
CA LYS A 110 11.45 -4.02 9.35
C LYS A 110 12.38 -2.87 9.78
N MET A 111 12.85 -2.05 8.85
CA MET A 111 13.69 -0.88 9.09
C MET A 111 12.84 0.27 9.63
N TYR A 112 12.19 0.06 10.78
CA TYR A 112 11.17 0.99 11.28
C TYR A 112 11.75 2.36 11.63
N GLU A 113 12.97 2.41 12.13
CA GLU A 113 13.68 3.63 12.48
C GLU A 113 14.05 4.44 11.23
N GLU A 114 14.54 3.79 10.18
CA GLU A 114 14.86 4.43 8.91
C GLU A 114 13.59 4.86 8.17
N ILE A 115 12.53 4.02 8.19
CA ILE A 115 11.21 4.41 7.68
C ILE A 115 10.72 5.65 8.44
N ALA A 116 10.81 5.69 9.77
CA ALA A 116 10.39 6.85 10.54
C ALA A 116 11.20 8.11 10.21
N ALA A 117 12.49 7.96 9.88
CA ALA A 117 13.33 9.08 9.44
C ALA A 117 12.89 9.61 8.06
N ASP A 118 12.50 8.73 7.14
CA ASP A 118 12.02 9.14 5.80
C ASP A 118 10.77 10.03 5.88
N PHE A 119 9.87 9.78 6.84
CA PHE A 119 8.67 10.61 7.08
C PHE A 119 8.97 12.08 7.43
N LEU A 120 10.22 12.40 7.80
CA LEU A 120 10.63 13.77 8.13
C LEU A 120 11.20 14.53 6.92
N ASN A 121 11.43 13.84 5.80
CA ASN A 121 12.09 14.39 4.62
C ASN A 121 11.11 14.81 3.50
N THR A 122 9.81 14.71 3.75
CA THR A 122 8.71 15.20 2.90
C THR A 122 8.27 16.60 3.28
#